data_AF-A0A3C1Z9H0-F1
#
_entry.id   AF-A0A3C1Z9H0-F1
#
_cell.length_a   1.000
_cell.length_b   1.000
_cell.length_c   1.000
_cell.angle_alpha   90.00
_cell.angle_beta   90.00
_cell.angle_gamma   90.00
#
_symmetry.space_group_name_H-M   'P 1'
#
loop_
_entity.id
_entity.type
_entity.pdbx_description
1 polymer ?
#
loop_
_entity_poly.entity_id
_entity_poly.type
_entity_poly.pdbx_seq_one_letter_code
_entity_poly.pdbx_strand_id
1 'polypeptide(L)'
;SVLCNDCRASSSEIRTLLAHGDLAAVTQMLGREFSISGKIIHGQQKGRTIGFPTINIPIKRKISPVLGVFATTVEVQGSVFQGVCNIGNRPTINGEEILLEVFLFDFDRDVYGFEAKVVFKHKIRDEEKFDSFKALKQQIELDTQQAKAFFKV
;
A
#
# COMPACT_ATOMS: atom_id res chain seq x y z
N SER A 1 -27.23 -14.11 5.30
CA SER A 1 -25.97 -13.33 5.28
C SER A 1 -25.04 -13.88 6.33
N VAL A 2 -23.73 -13.93 6.08
CA VAL A 2 -22.77 -14.26 7.13
C VAL A 2 -22.62 -13.02 8.03
N LEU A 3 -22.68 -13.23 9.34
CA LEU A 3 -22.43 -12.19 10.35
C LEU A 3 -21.04 -12.42 10.94
N CYS A 4 -20.31 -11.34 11.20
CA CYS A 4 -19.06 -11.34 11.94
C CYS A 4 -19.15 -10.20 12.97
N ASN A 5 -19.10 -10.53 14.26
CA ASN A 5 -19.32 -9.59 15.37
C ASN A 5 -20.58 -8.72 15.20
N ASP A 6 -21.72 -9.36 14.90
CA ASP A 6 -23.02 -8.71 14.66
C ASP A 6 -23.10 -7.76 13.44
N CYS A 7 -21.98 -7.59 12.71
CA CYS A 7 -21.93 -6.87 11.45
C CYS A 7 -22.09 -7.82 10.26
N ARG A 8 -22.76 -7.34 9.20
CA ARG A 8 -22.88 -8.09 7.95
C ARG A 8 -21.51 -8.20 7.27
N ALA A 9 -21.01 -9.42 7.14
CA ALA A 9 -19.85 -9.71 6.31
C ALA A 9 -20.19 -9.43 4.84
N SER A 10 -19.79 -8.27 4.35
CA SER A 10 -20.05 -7.81 2.98
C SER A 10 -18.86 -7.05 2.42
N SER A 11 -18.73 -7.06 1.08
CA SER A 11 -17.69 -6.31 0.38
C SER A 11 -17.78 -4.80 0.63
N SER A 12 -18.98 -4.26 0.87
CA SER A 12 -19.16 -2.84 1.19
C SER A 12 -18.60 -2.51 2.58
N GLU A 13 -18.89 -3.34 3.58
CA GLU A 13 -18.40 -3.16 4.94
C GLU A 13 -16.88 -3.26 5.02
N ILE A 14 -16.29 -4.24 4.33
CA ILE A 14 -14.82 -4.38 4.25
C ILE A 14 -14.18 -3.12 3.64
N ARG A 15 -14.79 -2.50 2.62
CA ARG A 15 -14.30 -1.24 2.05
C ARG A 15 -14.41 -0.09 3.04
N THR A 16 -15.50 -0.01 3.79
CA THR A 16 -15.67 0.99 4.86
C THR A 16 -14.57 0.85 5.90
N LEU A 17 -14.32 -0.36 6.41
CA LEU A 17 -13.29 -0.61 7.41
C LEU A 17 -11.87 -0.33 6.88
N LEU A 18 -11.58 -0.73 5.64
CA LEU A 18 -10.30 -0.42 4.98
C LEU A 18 -10.10 1.10 4.82
N ALA A 19 -11.14 1.84 4.45
CA ALA A 19 -11.09 3.30 4.36
C ALA A 19 -10.81 3.95 5.72
N HIS A 20 -11.35 3.41 6.82
CA HIS A 20 -11.04 3.88 8.18
C HIS A 20 -9.71 3.35 8.74
N GLY A 21 -9.05 2.41 8.05
CA GLY A 21 -7.82 1.78 8.50
C GLY A 21 -8.00 0.71 9.59
N ASP A 22 -9.22 0.22 9.80
CA ASP A 22 -9.51 -0.84 10.78
C ASP A 22 -9.15 -2.22 10.21
N LEU A 23 -7.85 -2.46 10.09
CA LEU A 23 -7.29 -3.70 9.55
C LEU A 23 -7.58 -4.91 10.46
N ALA A 24 -7.82 -4.68 11.75
CA ALA A 24 -8.16 -5.72 12.71
C ALA A 24 -9.57 -6.27 12.43
N ALA A 25 -10.57 -5.40 12.31
CA ALA A 25 -11.93 -5.81 11.93
C ALA A 25 -11.96 -6.45 10.54
N VAL A 26 -11.22 -5.89 9.57
CA VAL A 26 -11.08 -6.49 8.24
C VAL A 26 -10.55 -7.92 8.31
N THR A 27 -9.51 -8.14 9.13
CA THR A 27 -8.91 -9.47 9.31
C THR A 27 -9.91 -10.47 9.91
N GLN A 28 -10.67 -10.04 10.91
CA GLN A 28 -11.72 -10.86 11.52
C GLN A 28 -12.80 -11.24 10.49
N MET A 29 -13.23 -10.29 9.66
CA MET A 29 -14.25 -10.53 8.64
C MET A 29 -13.76 -11.41 7.48
N LEU A 30 -12.50 -11.27 7.09
CA LEU A 30 -11.91 -12.04 5.98
C LEU A 30 -11.37 -13.41 6.41
N GLY A 31 -11.12 -13.61 7.71
CA GLY A 31 -10.40 -14.77 8.24
C GLY A 31 -8.90 -14.78 7.88
N ARG A 32 -8.37 -13.67 7.36
CA ARG A 32 -6.98 -13.48 6.95
C ARG A 32 -6.65 -11.99 6.85
N GLU A 33 -5.36 -11.66 6.91
CA GLU A 33 -4.91 -10.29 6.70
C GLU A 33 -5.25 -9.80 5.29
N PHE A 34 -5.58 -8.51 5.17
CA PHE A 34 -5.83 -7.91 3.87
C PHE A 34 -4.53 -7.77 3.07
N SER A 35 -4.55 -8.27 1.84
CA SER A 35 -3.40 -8.21 0.95
C SER A 35 -3.80 -7.97 -0.50
N ILE A 36 -2.90 -7.36 -1.25
CA ILE A 36 -2.99 -7.19 -2.69
C ILE A 36 -1.80 -7.91 -3.35
N SER A 37 -2.08 -8.73 -4.36
CA SER A 37 -1.05 -9.40 -5.15
C SER A 37 -0.99 -8.82 -6.56
N GLY A 38 0.22 -8.76 -7.13
CA GLY A 38 0.41 -8.36 -8.51
C GLY A 38 1.87 -8.41 -8.95
N LYS A 39 2.07 -8.23 -10.26
CA LYS A 39 3.39 -8.22 -10.88
C LYS A 39 4.08 -6.89 -10.61
N ILE A 40 5.33 -6.93 -10.16
CA ILE A 40 6.15 -5.74 -9.98
C ILE A 40 6.57 -5.20 -11.35
N ILE A 41 6.36 -3.90 -11.57
CA ILE A 41 6.76 -3.19 -12.78
C ILE A 41 7.72 -2.04 -12.45
N HIS A 42 8.41 -1.55 -13.49
CA HIS A 42 9.09 -0.27 -13.41
C HIS A 42 8.06 0.86 -13.37
N GLY A 43 8.13 1.72 -12.36
CA GLY A 43 7.38 2.96 -12.32
C GLY A 43 8.06 4.08 -13.11
N GLN A 44 7.61 5.31 -12.91
CA GLN A 44 8.25 6.51 -13.49
C GLN A 44 9.61 6.85 -12.83
N GLN A 45 10.09 6.03 -11.89
CA GLN A 45 11.35 6.21 -11.16
C GLN A 45 11.46 7.56 -10.41
N LYS A 46 10.36 8.29 -10.22
CA LYS A 46 10.31 9.56 -9.48
C LYS A 46 10.73 9.39 -8.01
N GLY A 47 10.39 8.28 -7.38
CA GLY A 47 10.88 7.96 -6.03
C GLY A 47 12.41 7.88 -5.97
N ARG A 48 13.08 7.39 -7.02
CA ARG A 48 14.54 7.27 -7.05
C ARG A 48 15.23 8.64 -7.00
N THR A 49 14.65 9.67 -7.62
CA THR A 49 15.25 11.03 -7.61
C THR A 49 15.18 11.71 -6.25
N ILE A 50 14.35 11.21 -5.33
CA ILE A 50 14.23 11.69 -3.93
C ILE A 50 14.88 10.79 -2.89
N GLY A 51 15.48 9.66 -3.30
CA GLY A 51 16.07 8.68 -2.38
C GLY A 51 15.10 7.62 -1.87
N PHE A 52 13.92 7.48 -2.49
CA PHE A 52 12.87 6.52 -2.14
C PHE A 52 12.52 5.62 -3.33
N PRO A 53 13.42 4.71 -3.77
CA PRO A 53 13.13 3.81 -4.88
C PRO A 53 11.94 2.89 -4.56
N THR A 54 10.86 3.00 -5.34
CA THR A 54 9.65 2.18 -5.14
C THR A 54 9.54 1.03 -6.13
N ILE A 55 9.05 -0.11 -5.64
CA ILE A 55 8.42 -1.12 -6.51
C ILE A 55 6.99 -0.65 -6.80
N ASN A 56 6.49 -0.97 -8.00
CA ASN A 56 5.19 -0.51 -8.47
C ASN A 56 4.34 -1.72 -8.85
N ILE A 57 3.11 -1.78 -8.35
CA ILE A 57 2.18 -2.89 -8.60
C ILE A 57 0.87 -2.28 -9.13
N PRO A 58 0.59 -2.39 -10.44
CA PRO A 58 -0.61 -1.81 -11.03
C PRO A 58 -1.84 -2.60 -10.61
N ILE A 59 -2.88 -1.91 -10.16
CA ILE A 59 -4.14 -2.53 -9.76
C ILE A 59 -5.11 -2.46 -10.94
N LYS A 60 -5.37 -3.61 -11.57
CA LYS A 60 -6.23 -3.71 -12.76
C LYS A 60 -7.72 -3.40 -12.52
N ARG A 61 -8.11 -3.11 -11.28
CA ARG A 61 -9.49 -2.78 -10.92
C ARG A 61 -9.67 -1.26 -10.97
N LYS A 62 -10.80 -0.81 -11.50
CA LYS A 62 -11.15 0.62 -11.56
C LYS A 62 -11.33 1.27 -10.17
N ILE A 63 -11.59 0.46 -9.15
CA ILE A 63 -11.81 0.93 -7.77
C ILE A 63 -11.03 0.01 -6.83
N SER A 64 -10.14 0.61 -6.05
CA SER A 64 -9.45 -0.08 -4.96
C SER A 64 -10.32 -0.02 -3.71
N PRO A 65 -10.41 -1.10 -2.94
CA PRO A 65 -11.11 -1.07 -1.67
C PRO A 65 -10.33 -0.31 -0.57
N VAL A 66 -9.12 0.16 -0.86
CA VAL A 66 -8.24 0.85 0.08
C VAL A 66 -7.42 1.93 -0.66
N LEU A 67 -7.29 3.10 -0.04
CA LEU A 67 -6.48 4.24 -0.50
C LEU A 67 -5.69 4.79 0.69
N GLY A 68 -4.55 5.43 0.41
CA GLY A 68 -3.72 6.07 1.41
C GLY A 68 -2.36 5.40 1.62
N VAL A 69 -1.72 5.76 2.74
CA VAL A 69 -0.37 5.35 3.09
C VAL A 69 -0.39 4.36 4.25
N PHE A 70 0.37 3.27 4.12
CA PHE A 70 0.38 2.17 5.08
C PHE A 70 1.79 1.64 5.33
N ALA A 71 2.03 1.18 6.55
CA ALA A 71 3.10 0.23 6.82
C ALA A 71 2.68 -1.14 6.26
N THR A 72 3.58 -1.80 5.52
CA THR A 72 3.28 -3.04 4.81
C THR A 72 4.42 -4.04 4.92
N THR A 73 4.08 -5.32 4.78
CA THR A 73 5.06 -6.35 4.40
C THR A 73 4.86 -6.76 2.95
N VAL A 74 5.94 -7.13 2.26
CA VAL A 74 5.92 -7.61 0.88
C VAL A 74 6.57 -8.98 0.82
N GLU A 75 5.80 -9.97 0.40
CA GLU A 75 6.30 -11.31 0.10
C GLU A 75 6.64 -11.37 -1.39
N VAL A 76 7.91 -11.65 -1.73
CA VAL A 76 8.37 -11.79 -3.12
C VAL A 76 9.52 -12.79 -3.16
N GLN A 77 9.48 -13.72 -4.12
CA GLN A 77 10.49 -14.78 -4.28
C GLN A 77 10.83 -15.54 -2.98
N GLY A 78 9.83 -15.82 -2.14
CA GLY A 78 10.00 -16.53 -0.86
C GLY A 78 10.68 -15.73 0.25
N SER A 79 10.99 -14.45 0.03
CA SER A 79 11.48 -13.52 1.06
C SER A 79 10.37 -12.55 1.47
N VAL A 80 10.43 -12.08 2.73
CA VAL A 80 9.52 -11.07 3.26
C VAL A 80 10.30 -9.81 3.60
N PHE A 81 9.84 -8.69 3.08
CA PHE A 81 10.42 -7.37 3.33
C PHE A 81 9.40 -6.46 4.00
N GLN A 82 9.88 -5.52 4.80
CA GLN A 82 9.06 -4.46 5.38
C GLN A 82 9.16 -3.20 4.52
N GLY A 83 8.14 -2.36 4.57
CA GLY A 83 8.16 -1.12 3.83
C GLY A 83 6.99 -0.20 4.19
N VAL A 84 6.97 0.92 3.49
CA VAL A 84 5.85 1.85 3.46
C VAL A 84 5.28 1.87 2.05
N CYS A 85 3.96 1.80 1.92
CA CYS A 85 3.29 1.89 0.63
C CYS A 85 2.34 3.06 0.54
N ASN A 86 2.22 3.61 -0.65
CA ASN A 86 1.10 4.44 -1.07
C ASN A 86 0.25 3.63 -2.05
N ILE A 87 -1.06 3.57 -1.82
CA ILE A 87 -2.03 3.11 -2.80
C ILE A 87 -2.98 4.24 -3.17
N GLY A 88 -2.93 4.63 -4.43
CA GLY A 88 -3.52 5.89 -4.86
C GLY A 88 -3.98 5.93 -6.31
N ASN A 89 -4.85 6.91 -6.58
CA ASN A 89 -5.33 7.20 -7.93
C ASN A 89 -4.28 8.01 -8.70
N ARG A 90 -3.89 7.50 -9.87
CA ARG A 90 -2.99 8.17 -10.79
C ARG A 90 -3.78 8.68 -12.00
N PRO A 91 -3.79 10.00 -12.25
CA PRO A 91 -4.29 10.53 -13.51
C PRO A 91 -3.43 10.02 -14.66
N THR A 92 -4.06 9.41 -15.66
CA THR A 92 -3.43 9.00 -16.92
C THR A 92 -4.19 9.59 -18.11
N ILE A 93 -3.59 9.57 -19.29
CA ILE A 93 -4.20 10.06 -20.54
C ILE A 93 -5.51 9.32 -20.86
N ASN A 94 -5.63 8.05 -20.43
CA ASN A 94 -6.76 7.18 -20.72
C ASN A 94 -7.73 7.00 -19.54
N GLY A 95 -7.61 7.82 -18.49
CA GLY A 95 -8.44 7.76 -17.29
C GLY A 95 -7.62 7.65 -15.99
N GLU A 96 -8.25 7.22 -14.91
CA GLU A 96 -7.56 7.01 -13.63
C GLU A 96 -7.14 5.54 -13.48
N GLU A 97 -5.85 5.33 -13.18
CA GLU A 97 -5.31 4.01 -12.83
C GLU A 97 -4.93 4.00 -11.36
N ILE A 98 -5.14 2.87 -10.70
CA ILE A 98 -4.70 2.72 -9.32
C ILE A 98 -3.34 2.07 -9.29
N LEU A 99 -2.41 2.71 -8.58
CA LEU A 99 -1.06 2.23 -8.42
C LEU A 99 -0.76 1.99 -6.94
N LEU A 100 -0.20 0.82 -6.66
CA LEU A 100 0.41 0.52 -5.37
C LEU A 100 1.92 0.71 -5.51
N GLU A 101 2.44 1.74 -4.85
CA GLU A 101 3.85 2.08 -4.80
C GLU A 101 4.39 1.68 -3.42
N VAL A 102 5.43 0.84 -3.37
CA VAL A 102 6.01 0.40 -2.09
C VAL A 102 7.50 0.76 -2.04
N PHE A 103 7.90 1.50 -1.01
CA PHE A 103 9.30 1.68 -0.64
C PHE A 103 9.68 0.59 0.37
N LEU A 104 10.54 -0.32 -0.06
CA LEU A 104 11.05 -1.42 0.76
C LEU A 104 12.26 -0.97 1.56
N PHE A 105 12.30 -1.35 2.84
CA PHE A 105 13.43 -1.08 3.72
C PHE A 105 14.54 -2.11 3.49
N ASP A 106 15.79 -1.65 3.57
CA ASP A 106 17.01 -2.46 3.44
C ASP A 106 16.98 -3.41 2.23
N PHE A 107 16.55 -2.86 1.09
CA PHE A 107 16.26 -3.62 -0.11
C PHE A 107 17.19 -3.26 -1.28
N ASP A 108 17.92 -4.25 -1.78
CA ASP A 108 18.97 -4.10 -2.80
C ASP A 108 18.83 -5.08 -3.98
N ARG A 109 17.64 -5.69 -4.15
CA ARG A 109 17.41 -6.75 -5.14
C ARG A 109 16.64 -6.25 -6.37
N ASP A 110 16.91 -6.85 -7.52
CA ASP A 110 16.04 -6.71 -8.68
C ASP A 110 14.91 -7.76 -8.62
N VAL A 111 13.68 -7.26 -8.47
CA VAL A 111 12.45 -8.07 -8.39
C VAL A 111 11.44 -7.70 -9.48
N TYR A 112 11.87 -6.95 -10.50
CA TYR A 112 10.98 -6.57 -11.59
C TYR A 112 10.50 -7.82 -12.34
N GLY A 113 9.20 -7.84 -12.64
CA GLY A 113 8.56 -8.95 -13.32
C GLY A 113 8.13 -10.12 -12.44
N PHE A 114 8.55 -10.17 -11.17
CA PHE A 114 8.06 -11.16 -10.21
C PHE A 114 6.70 -10.76 -9.64
N GLU A 115 5.96 -11.77 -9.20
CA GLU A 115 4.72 -11.57 -8.44
C GLU A 115 5.06 -11.29 -6.98
N ALA A 116 4.40 -10.28 -6.41
CA ALA A 116 4.52 -9.92 -5.02
C ALA A 116 3.15 -9.89 -4.35
N LYS A 117 3.11 -10.25 -3.08
CA LYS A 117 1.95 -10.11 -2.21
C LYS A 117 2.25 -9.05 -1.15
N VAL A 118 1.49 -7.97 -1.19
CA VAL A 118 1.61 -6.82 -0.28
C VAL A 118 0.54 -6.93 0.79
N VAL A 119 0.95 -7.07 2.04
CA VAL A 119 0.06 -7.25 3.21
C VAL A 119 0.05 -5.97 4.04
N PHE A 120 -1.13 -5.36 4.15
CA PHE A 120 -1.32 -4.08 4.84
C PHE A 120 -1.32 -4.32 6.34
N LYS A 121 -0.44 -3.63 7.08
CA LYS A 121 -0.24 -3.86 8.53
C LYS A 121 -0.76 -2.71 9.39
N HIS A 122 -0.57 -1.47 8.96
CA HIS A 122 -0.99 -0.30 9.72
C HIS A 122 -1.27 0.88 8.80
N LYS A 123 -2.40 1.56 8.98
CA LYS A 123 -2.70 2.80 8.26
C LYS A 123 -1.92 3.95 8.88
N ILE A 124 -1.18 4.69 8.06
CA ILE A 124 -0.40 5.86 8.47
C ILE A 124 -1.24 7.12 8.26
N ARG A 125 -1.77 7.32 7.04
CA ARG A 125 -2.61 8.47 6.69
C ARG A 125 -3.39 8.25 5.39
N ASP A 126 -4.30 9.16 5.10
CA ASP A 126 -4.94 9.28 3.78
C ASP A 126 -4.00 9.91 2.74
N GLU A 127 -4.38 9.82 1.46
CA GLU A 127 -3.67 10.50 0.38
C GLU A 127 -3.81 12.02 0.49
N GLU A 128 -2.72 12.73 0.22
CA GLU A 128 -2.67 14.19 0.29
C GLU A 128 -1.96 14.74 -0.95
N LYS A 129 -2.39 15.93 -1.39
CA LYS A 129 -1.70 16.69 -2.44
C LYS A 129 -0.69 17.61 -1.78
N PHE A 130 0.47 17.76 -2.40
CA PHE A 130 1.53 18.64 -1.93
C PHE A 130 1.77 19.76 -2.93
N ASP A 131 1.82 20.99 -2.42
CA ASP A 131 2.06 22.20 -3.23
C ASP A 131 3.51 22.34 -3.69
N SER A 132 4.42 21.53 -3.15
CA SER A 132 5.82 21.52 -3.56
C SER A 132 6.46 20.15 -3.42
N PHE A 133 7.50 19.95 -4.22
CA PHE A 133 8.35 18.76 -4.14
C PHE A 133 9.05 18.61 -2.78
N LYS A 134 9.41 19.73 -2.14
CA LYS A 134 10.03 19.72 -0.81
C LYS A 134 9.05 19.20 0.24
N ALA A 135 7.81 19.67 0.22
CA ALA A 135 6.76 19.21 1.14
C ALA A 135 6.47 17.71 0.96
N LEU A 136 6.37 17.25 -0.29
CA LEU A 136 6.22 15.83 -0.61
C LEU A 136 7.35 14.98 -0.02
N LYS A 137 8.62 15.40 -0.23
CA LYS A 137 9.78 14.67 0.28
C LYS A 137 9.77 14.58 1.81
N GLN A 138 9.49 15.70 2.49
CA GLN A 138 9.41 15.73 3.96
C GLN A 138 8.30 14.79 4.47
N GLN A 139 7.15 14.76 3.80
CA GLN A 139 6.08 13.86 4.20
C GLN A 139 6.45 12.38 4.00
N ILE A 140 7.11 12.03 2.89
CA ILE A 140 7.58 10.66 2.66
C ILE A 140 8.59 10.23 3.73
N GLU A 141 9.47 11.13 4.17
CA GLU A 141 10.40 10.88 5.28
C GLU A 141 9.66 10.58 6.59
N LEU A 142 8.62 11.37 6.92
CA LEU A 142 7.78 11.14 8.09
C LEU A 142 6.99 9.82 8.01
N ASP A 143 6.40 9.52 6.85
CA ASP A 143 5.66 8.29 6.62
C ASP A 143 6.59 7.07 6.78
N THR A 144 7.81 7.18 6.26
CA THR A 144 8.86 6.15 6.41
C THR A 144 9.24 5.96 7.87
N GLN A 145 9.44 7.03 8.63
CA GLN A 145 9.77 6.97 10.06
C GLN A 145 8.64 6.32 10.87
N GLN A 146 7.37 6.62 10.58
CA GLN A 146 6.23 6.00 11.24
C GLN A 146 6.13 4.50 10.94
N ALA A 147 6.32 4.10 9.68
CA ALA A 147 6.35 2.69 9.30
C ALA A 147 7.49 1.94 9.98
N LYS A 148 8.69 2.55 10.04
CA LYS A 148 9.85 2.00 10.76
C LYS A 148 9.58 1.85 12.25
N ALA A 149 8.99 2.86 12.89
CA ALA A 149 8.60 2.80 14.30
C ALA A 149 7.57 1.68 14.56
N PHE A 150 6.60 1.49 13.67
CA PHE A 150 5.62 0.40 13.74
C PHE A 150 6.31 -0.97 13.71
N PHE A 151 7.28 -1.17 12.80
CA PHE A 151 8.03 -2.42 12.69
C PHE A 151 9.19 -2.56 13.67
N LYS A 152 9.55 -1.48 14.39
CA LYS A 152 10.70 -1.39 15.30
C LYS A 152 12.04 -1.63 14.61
N VAL A 153 12.25 -1.01 13.45
CA VAL A 153 13.47 -1.08 12.62
C VAL A 153 14.03 0.29 12.26
#